data_AF-B8BUZ8-F1
#
_entry.id   AF-B8BUZ8-F1
#
_cell.length_a   1.000
_cell.length_b   1.000
_cell.length_c   1.000
_cell.angle_alpha   90.00
_cell.angle_beta   90.00
_cell.angle_gamma   90.00
#
_symmetry.space_group_name_H-M   'P 1'
#
loop_
_entity.id
_entity.type
_entity.pdbx_description
1 polymer ?
#
loop_
_entity_poly.entity_id
_entity_poly.type
_entity_poly.pdbx_seq_one_letter_code
_entity_poly.pdbx_strand_id
1 'polypeptide(L)'
;IERSRLQMLVDELLLQPEERLEEIALNYKDLLLSDNLVDLIRERLYAMAQLHDRERAIMINLAQIAQGLVKEAQALGAELEVSMLEIIRSICEVAMDPSHKTEEDTAVALSEAVRDMRPLLDDAFVAYLKYAIAEEEGKLAREGVVDDPEHNRWLFVLKIVQEGVYAELSQGVKRHIDHIWYVLRMNSKTERKELLEELISVMPTMDVRPFVKVVSNIVSSLGTSVKGDFADGLVLGEMTNKLLQLQSDVNDVLPPERIKELSKDAD
;
A
#
# COMPACT_ATOMS: atom_id res chain seq x y z
N ILE A 1 6.73 -0.96 25.70
CA ILE A 1 7.08 0.26 24.95
C ILE A 1 5.95 1.28 25.03
N GLU A 2 4.71 0.91 24.71
CA GLU A 2 3.57 1.85 24.77
C GLU A 2 3.26 2.35 26.19
N ARG A 3 3.30 1.48 27.22
CA ARG A 3 3.17 1.89 28.64
C ARG A 3 4.16 3.00 29.04
N SER A 4 5.43 2.87 28.66
CA SER A 4 6.45 3.89 28.95
C SER A 4 6.21 5.17 28.15
N ARG A 5 5.67 5.08 26.94
CA ARG A 5 5.30 6.27 26.14
C ARG A 5 4.11 7.01 26.73
N LEU A 6 3.11 6.29 27.22
CA LEU A 6 2.01 6.88 27.98
C LEU A 6 2.50 7.53 29.28
N GLN A 7 3.49 6.94 29.96
CA GLN A 7 4.12 7.58 31.12
C GLN A 7 4.77 8.91 30.73
N MET A 8 5.61 8.91 29.70
CA MET A 8 6.27 10.13 29.21
C MET A 8 5.25 11.22 28.82
N LEU A 9 4.20 10.86 28.09
CA LEU A 9 3.13 11.80 27.72
C LEU A 9 2.46 12.41 28.96
N VAL A 10 2.07 11.59 29.93
CA VAL A 10 1.40 12.10 31.14
C VAL A 10 2.32 12.97 31.99
N ASP A 11 3.60 12.59 32.12
CA ASP A 11 4.60 13.38 32.85
C ASP A 11 4.81 14.75 32.19
N GLU A 12 4.84 14.80 30.85
CA GLU A 12 4.92 16.04 30.10
C GLU A 12 3.68 16.91 30.32
N LEU A 13 2.47 16.33 30.20
CA LEU A 13 1.21 17.05 30.37
C LEU A 13 0.99 17.57 31.79
N LEU A 14 1.49 16.86 32.82
CA LEU A 14 1.42 17.33 34.21
C LEU A 14 2.20 18.63 34.45
N LEU A 15 3.26 18.86 33.68
CA LEU A 15 4.13 20.04 33.78
C LEU A 15 3.64 21.23 32.94
N GLN A 16 2.58 21.06 32.15
CA GLN A 16 2.14 22.02 31.15
C GLN A 16 0.80 22.67 31.53
N PRO A 17 0.53 23.89 31.02
CA PRO A 17 -0.78 24.52 31.18
C PRO A 17 -1.85 23.81 30.35
N GLU A 18 -3.11 23.89 30.78
CA GLU A 18 -4.24 23.19 30.16
C GLU A 18 -4.42 23.52 28.67
N GLU A 19 -4.13 24.76 28.28
CA GLU A 19 -4.23 25.27 26.91
C GLU A 19 -3.30 24.55 25.92
N ARG A 20 -2.20 23.96 26.39
CA ARG A 20 -1.20 23.28 25.54
C ARG A 20 -1.38 21.76 25.50
N LEU A 21 -2.34 21.22 26.25
CA LEU A 21 -2.50 19.78 26.38
C LEU A 21 -2.81 19.12 25.04
N GLU A 22 -3.68 19.75 24.24
CA GLU A 22 -4.07 19.24 22.93
C GLU A 22 -2.89 19.24 21.94
N GLU A 23 -2.16 20.35 21.85
CA GLU A 23 -0.96 20.49 21.00
C GLU A 23 0.07 19.39 21.32
N ILE A 24 0.34 19.17 22.60
CA ILE A 24 1.30 18.16 23.07
C ILE A 24 0.77 16.76 22.78
N ALA A 25 -0.51 16.48 23.06
CA ALA A 25 -1.13 15.19 22.80
C ALA A 25 -1.07 14.80 21.31
N LEU A 26 -1.20 15.77 20.40
CA LEU A 26 -1.11 15.54 18.95
C LEU A 26 0.29 15.10 18.48
N ASN A 27 1.35 15.38 19.24
CA ASN A 27 2.69 14.85 18.96
C ASN A 27 2.81 13.34 19.25
N TYR A 28 1.82 12.79 19.97
CA TYR A 28 1.72 11.37 20.34
C TYR A 28 0.55 10.69 19.64
N LYS A 29 0.12 11.17 18.46
CA LYS A 29 -0.98 10.61 17.66
C LYS A 29 -0.91 9.10 17.47
N ASP A 30 0.29 8.56 17.27
CA ASP A 30 0.51 7.12 17.10
C ASP A 30 0.18 6.30 18.37
N LEU A 31 0.44 6.86 19.56
CA LEU A 31 -0.01 6.28 20.82
C LEU A 31 -1.52 6.47 21.02
N LEU A 32 -2.06 7.63 20.65
CA LEU A 32 -3.49 7.94 20.83
C LEU A 32 -4.41 7.15 19.89
N LEU A 33 -3.89 6.72 18.75
CA LEU A 33 -4.60 5.87 17.79
C LEU A 33 -4.26 4.38 17.95
N SER A 34 -3.47 4.00 18.97
CA SER A 34 -3.13 2.60 19.24
C SER A 34 -4.35 1.83 19.75
N ASP A 35 -4.54 0.61 19.25
CA ASP A 35 -5.59 -0.33 19.71
C ASP A 35 -5.51 -0.59 21.22
N ASN A 36 -4.31 -0.48 21.80
CA ASN A 36 -4.07 -0.74 23.21
C ASN A 36 -4.37 0.47 24.11
N LEU A 37 -4.66 1.65 23.56
CA LEU A 37 -4.81 2.88 24.34
C LEU A 37 -5.86 2.72 25.44
N VAL A 38 -7.03 2.16 25.12
CA VAL A 38 -8.15 2.02 26.06
C VAL A 38 -7.75 1.18 27.27
N ASP A 39 -7.04 0.08 27.05
CA ASP A 39 -6.57 -0.79 28.11
C ASP A 39 -5.47 -0.11 28.94
N LEU A 40 -4.55 0.61 28.31
CA LEU A 40 -3.50 1.37 28.99
C LEU A 40 -4.08 2.47 29.88
N ILE A 41 -5.08 3.20 29.40
CA ILE A 41 -5.79 4.24 30.16
C ILE A 41 -6.52 3.61 31.35
N ARG A 42 -7.23 2.50 31.12
CA ARG A 42 -8.00 1.80 32.15
C ARG A 42 -7.09 1.25 33.26
N GLU A 43 -6.01 0.57 32.90
CA GLU A 43 -5.01 0.06 33.85
C GLU A 43 -4.46 1.18 34.74
N ARG A 44 -4.12 2.33 34.13
CA ARG A 44 -3.55 3.48 34.82
C ARG A 44 -4.56 4.18 35.74
N LEU A 45 -5.82 4.30 35.30
CA LEU A 45 -6.91 4.81 36.14
C LEU A 45 -7.20 3.91 37.34
N TYR A 46 -7.11 2.57 37.18
CA TYR A 46 -7.27 1.64 38.30
C TYR A 46 -6.08 1.65 39.27
N ALA A 47 -4.87 1.91 38.78
CA ALA A 47 -3.68 2.03 39.61
C ALA A 47 -3.67 3.32 40.46
N MET A 48 -4.40 4.37 40.06
CA MET A 48 -4.53 5.62 40.80
C MET A 48 -5.52 5.51 41.97
N ALA A 49 -5.02 5.34 43.19
CA ALA A 49 -5.82 5.43 44.41
C ALA A 49 -6.01 6.91 44.82
N GLN A 50 -7.22 7.45 44.61
CA GLN A 50 -7.85 8.69 45.16
C GLN A 50 -7.07 10.02 45.30
N LEU A 51 -5.77 10.12 45.02
CA LEU A 51 -4.93 11.31 45.27
C LEU A 51 -4.38 11.98 44.00
N HIS A 52 -4.89 11.62 42.82
CA HIS A 52 -4.37 12.06 41.51
C HIS A 52 -5.45 12.74 40.64
N ASP A 53 -6.21 13.68 41.18
CA ASP A 53 -7.32 14.34 40.44
C ASP A 53 -6.88 15.01 39.14
N ARG A 54 -5.71 15.67 39.15
CA ARG A 54 -5.14 16.30 37.94
C ARG A 54 -4.72 15.28 36.89
N GLU A 55 -4.08 14.20 37.30
CA GLU A 55 -3.66 13.13 36.39
C GLU A 55 -4.89 12.42 35.80
N ARG A 56 -5.92 12.18 36.62
CA ARG A 56 -7.21 11.65 36.17
C ARG A 56 -7.87 12.56 35.14
N ALA A 57 -7.84 13.88 35.34
CA ALA A 57 -8.36 14.84 34.37
C ALA A 57 -7.58 14.77 33.04
N ILE A 58 -6.24 14.66 33.10
CA ILE A 58 -5.39 14.46 31.92
C ILE A 58 -5.76 13.16 31.20
N MET A 59 -5.93 12.05 31.91
CA MET A 59 -6.32 10.76 31.30
C MET A 59 -7.68 10.82 30.61
N ILE A 60 -8.66 11.52 31.19
CA ILE A 60 -9.97 11.73 30.57
C ILE A 60 -9.85 12.61 29.32
N ASN A 61 -9.06 13.68 29.38
CA ASN A 61 -8.82 14.57 28.25
C ASN A 61 -8.12 13.83 27.11
N LEU A 62 -7.08 13.04 27.40
CA LEU A 62 -6.42 12.17 26.41
C LEU A 62 -7.38 11.19 25.75
N ALA A 63 -8.30 10.58 26.51
CA ALA A 63 -9.32 9.72 25.94
C ALA A 63 -10.28 10.48 25.01
N GLN A 64 -10.64 11.72 25.36
CA GLN A 64 -11.49 12.58 24.52
C GLN A 64 -10.79 13.02 23.23
N ILE A 65 -9.51 13.41 23.31
CA ILE A 65 -8.68 13.75 22.15
C ILE A 65 -8.53 12.53 21.24
N ALA A 66 -8.19 11.37 21.79
CA ALA A 66 -8.11 10.13 21.02
C ALA A 66 -9.45 9.79 20.33
N GLN A 67 -10.57 9.92 21.04
CA GLN A 67 -11.89 9.74 20.44
C GLN A 67 -12.18 10.74 19.31
N GLY A 68 -11.77 12.00 19.48
CA GLY A 68 -11.86 13.03 18.42
C GLY A 68 -11.06 12.63 17.19
N LEU A 69 -9.79 12.24 17.37
CA LEU A 69 -8.92 11.79 16.30
C LEU A 69 -9.46 10.56 15.56
N VAL A 70 -10.04 9.59 16.27
CA VAL A 70 -10.68 8.43 15.65
C VAL A 70 -11.88 8.85 14.80
N LYS A 71 -12.71 9.78 15.27
CA LYS A 71 -13.83 10.31 14.49
C LYS A 71 -13.38 11.06 13.24
N GLU A 72 -12.33 11.88 13.35
CA GLU A 72 -11.74 12.57 12.21
C GLU A 72 -11.18 11.58 11.19
N ALA A 73 -10.44 10.57 11.65
CA ALA A 73 -9.91 9.51 10.80
C ALA A 73 -11.04 8.73 10.09
N GLN A 74 -12.13 8.44 10.78
CA GLN A 74 -13.32 7.82 10.19
C GLN A 74 -13.99 8.71 9.14
N ALA A 75 -14.11 10.02 9.40
CA ALA A 75 -14.68 10.95 8.44
C ALA A 75 -13.83 11.05 7.17
N LEU A 76 -12.51 11.21 7.32
CA LEU A 76 -11.56 11.19 6.20
C LEU A 76 -11.58 9.85 5.45
N GLY A 77 -11.70 8.73 6.18
CA GLY A 77 -11.85 7.40 5.60
C GLY A 77 -13.11 7.28 4.75
N ALA A 78 -14.24 7.82 5.22
CA ALA A 78 -15.49 7.82 4.47
C ALA A 78 -15.42 8.71 3.22
N GLU A 79 -14.80 9.89 3.30
CA GLU A 79 -14.57 10.76 2.14
C GLU A 79 -13.69 10.07 1.10
N LEU A 80 -12.60 9.43 1.53
CA LEU A 80 -11.73 8.66 0.67
C LEU A 80 -12.49 7.49 0.01
N GLU A 81 -13.27 6.75 0.78
CA GLU A 81 -14.08 5.64 0.28
C GLU A 81 -15.08 6.10 -0.78
N VAL A 82 -15.76 7.23 -0.58
CA VAL A 82 -16.65 7.82 -1.59
C VAL A 82 -15.88 8.07 -2.89
N SER A 83 -14.69 8.69 -2.81
CA SER A 83 -13.86 8.92 -3.99
C SER A 83 -13.43 7.62 -4.69
N MET A 84 -13.11 6.57 -3.93
CA MET A 84 -12.74 5.27 -4.51
C MET A 84 -13.94 4.58 -5.18
N LEU A 85 -15.12 4.66 -4.57
CA LEU A 85 -16.37 4.12 -5.15
C LEU A 85 -16.80 4.88 -6.40
N GLU A 86 -16.52 6.19 -6.49
CA GLU A 86 -16.76 6.99 -7.69
C GLU A 86 -15.93 6.48 -8.87
N ILE A 87 -14.67 6.10 -8.65
CA ILE A 87 -13.81 5.50 -9.71
C ILE A 87 -14.43 4.18 -10.21
N ILE A 88 -14.83 3.30 -9.29
CA ILE A 88 -15.49 2.03 -9.64
C ILE A 88 -16.77 2.29 -10.42
N ARG A 89 -17.58 3.26 -9.96
CA ARG A 89 -18.81 3.64 -10.61
C ARG A 89 -18.56 4.14 -12.04
N SER A 90 -17.55 4.98 -12.27
CA SER A 90 -17.21 5.45 -13.62
C SER A 90 -16.86 4.30 -14.56
N ILE A 91 -16.11 3.29 -14.09
CA ILE A 91 -15.82 2.08 -14.87
C ILE A 91 -17.12 1.33 -15.20
N CYS A 92 -18.01 1.16 -14.22
CA CYS A 92 -19.29 0.48 -14.43
C CYS A 92 -20.24 1.25 -15.34
N GLU A 93 -20.26 2.59 -15.29
CA GLU A 93 -21.08 3.43 -16.16
C GLU A 93 -20.68 3.25 -17.63
N VAL A 94 -19.38 3.17 -17.92
CA VAL A 94 -18.89 2.83 -19.27
C VAL A 94 -19.34 1.43 -19.67
N ALA A 95 -19.18 0.44 -18.78
CA ALA A 95 -19.57 -0.93 -19.07
C ALA A 95 -21.08 -1.10 -19.34
N MET A 96 -21.92 -0.25 -18.73
CA MET A 96 -23.38 -0.28 -18.83
C MET A 96 -23.95 0.73 -19.83
N ASP A 97 -23.10 1.42 -20.62
CA ASP A 97 -23.57 2.44 -21.55
C ASP A 97 -24.50 1.81 -22.62
N PRO A 98 -25.77 2.25 -22.73
CA PRO A 98 -26.74 1.68 -23.67
C PRO A 98 -26.41 1.98 -25.14
N SER A 99 -25.43 2.84 -25.42
CA SER A 99 -24.96 3.10 -26.78
C SER A 99 -24.12 1.96 -27.33
N HIS A 100 -23.53 1.12 -26.47
CA HIS A 100 -22.77 -0.06 -26.88
C HIS A 100 -23.72 -1.15 -27.37
N LYS A 101 -23.58 -1.54 -28.65
CA LYS A 101 -24.50 -2.50 -29.30
C LYS A 101 -23.94 -3.91 -29.34
N THR A 102 -22.63 -4.07 -29.20
CA THR A 102 -21.94 -5.36 -29.16
C THR A 102 -20.99 -5.42 -27.97
N GLU A 103 -20.58 -6.64 -27.61
CA GLU A 103 -19.56 -6.85 -26.59
C GLU A 103 -18.21 -6.24 -27.01
N GLU A 104 -17.88 -6.26 -28.30
CA GLU A 104 -16.66 -5.63 -28.80
C GLU A 104 -16.68 -4.10 -28.63
N ASP A 105 -17.82 -3.45 -28.91
CA ASP A 105 -17.97 -2.00 -28.73
C ASP A 105 -17.74 -1.62 -27.25
N THR A 106 -18.35 -2.36 -26.31
CA THR A 106 -18.16 -2.15 -24.88
C THR A 106 -16.70 -2.38 -24.46
N ALA A 107 -16.05 -3.43 -24.96
CA ALA A 107 -14.67 -3.75 -24.61
C ALA A 107 -13.69 -2.67 -25.07
N VAL A 108 -13.88 -2.11 -26.26
CA VAL A 108 -13.07 -1.00 -26.77
C VAL A 108 -13.28 0.25 -25.91
N ALA A 109 -14.53 0.64 -25.67
CA ALA A 109 -14.86 1.82 -24.87
C ALA A 109 -14.33 1.70 -23.43
N LEU A 110 -14.46 0.51 -22.82
CA LEU A 110 -13.93 0.25 -21.48
C LEU A 110 -12.40 0.35 -21.45
N SER A 111 -11.71 -0.21 -22.45
CA SER A 111 -10.25 -0.14 -22.53
C SER A 111 -9.75 1.30 -22.67
N GLU A 112 -10.43 2.11 -23.50
CA GLU A 112 -10.09 3.53 -23.66
C GLU A 112 -10.35 4.33 -22.37
N ALA A 113 -11.51 4.14 -21.75
CA ALA A 113 -11.85 4.83 -20.50
C ALA A 113 -10.89 4.47 -19.36
N VAL A 114 -10.57 3.17 -19.19
CA VAL A 114 -9.64 2.69 -18.16
C VAL A 114 -8.23 3.22 -18.40
N ARG A 115 -7.78 3.30 -19.66
CA ARG A 115 -6.50 3.92 -20.03
C ARG A 115 -6.46 5.41 -19.64
N ASP A 116 -7.54 6.14 -19.86
CA ASP A 116 -7.61 7.57 -19.53
C ASP A 116 -7.71 7.80 -18.01
N MET A 117 -8.35 6.87 -17.28
CA MET A 117 -8.44 6.87 -15.82
C MET A 117 -7.15 6.39 -15.13
N ARG A 118 -6.14 5.92 -15.87
CA ARG A 118 -4.91 5.32 -15.32
C ARG A 118 -4.23 6.13 -14.19
N PRO A 119 -4.18 7.48 -14.19
CA PRO A 119 -3.63 8.25 -13.07
C PRO A 119 -4.39 8.07 -11.75
N LEU A 120 -5.68 7.73 -11.81
CA LEU A 120 -6.54 7.47 -10.65
C LEU A 120 -6.39 6.02 -10.15
N LEU A 121 -5.84 5.11 -10.96
CA LEU A 121 -5.64 3.70 -10.64
C LEU A 121 -4.31 3.48 -9.92
N ASP A 122 -4.06 4.29 -8.89
CA ASP A 122 -2.79 4.33 -8.17
C ASP A 122 -2.67 3.23 -7.09
N ASP A 123 -1.55 3.24 -6.36
CA ASP A 123 -1.29 2.29 -5.28
C ASP A 123 -2.37 2.37 -4.17
N ALA A 124 -2.98 3.54 -3.95
CA ALA A 124 -4.03 3.75 -2.94
C ALA A 124 -5.35 3.11 -3.39
N PHE A 125 -5.76 3.32 -4.64
CA PHE A 125 -6.93 2.67 -5.22
C PHE A 125 -6.79 1.14 -5.24
N VAL A 126 -5.60 0.63 -5.61
CA VAL A 126 -5.33 -0.81 -5.57
C VAL A 126 -5.40 -1.37 -4.15
N ALA A 127 -4.88 -0.65 -3.16
CA ALA A 127 -4.97 -1.04 -1.76
C ALA A 127 -6.44 -1.06 -1.28
N TYR A 128 -7.22 -0.05 -1.66
CA TYR A 128 -8.65 0.01 -1.38
C TYR A 128 -9.40 -1.18 -1.99
N LEU A 129 -9.17 -1.51 -3.27
CA LEU A 129 -9.82 -2.67 -3.91
C LEU A 129 -9.52 -3.97 -3.18
N LYS A 130 -8.27 -4.18 -2.75
CA LYS A 130 -7.90 -5.36 -1.94
C LYS A 130 -8.64 -5.39 -0.61
N TYR A 131 -8.71 -4.24 0.06
CA TYR A 131 -9.44 -4.09 1.32
C TYR A 131 -10.94 -4.39 1.12
N ALA A 132 -11.59 -3.75 0.16
CA ALA A 132 -13.03 -3.89 -0.09
C ALA A 132 -13.41 -5.33 -0.47
N ILE A 133 -12.59 -6.01 -1.28
CA ILE A 133 -12.80 -7.43 -1.61
C ILE A 133 -12.68 -8.30 -0.35
N ALA A 134 -11.63 -8.11 0.45
CA ALA A 134 -11.42 -8.90 1.67
C ALA A 134 -12.52 -8.66 2.71
N GLU A 135 -13.01 -7.42 2.83
CA GLU A 135 -14.11 -7.07 3.72
C GLU A 135 -15.41 -7.76 3.29
N GLU A 136 -15.77 -7.70 2.00
CA GLU A 136 -16.98 -8.32 1.47
C GLU A 136 -16.90 -9.85 1.54
N GLU A 137 -15.74 -10.45 1.24
CA GLU A 137 -15.51 -11.89 1.44
C GLU A 137 -15.68 -12.27 2.92
N GLY A 138 -15.10 -11.50 3.84
CA GLY A 138 -15.23 -11.72 5.28
C GLY A 138 -16.67 -11.59 5.77
N LYS A 139 -17.43 -10.64 5.22
CA LYS A 139 -18.86 -10.45 5.52
C LYS A 139 -19.68 -11.64 5.05
N LEU A 140 -19.56 -12.02 3.78
CA LEU A 140 -20.27 -13.17 3.21
C LEU A 140 -19.90 -14.48 3.93
N ALA A 141 -18.65 -14.63 4.35
CA ALA A 141 -18.18 -15.79 5.12
C ALA A 141 -18.83 -15.86 6.51
N ARG A 142 -18.98 -14.72 7.20
CA ARG A 142 -19.69 -14.65 8.48
C ARG A 142 -21.18 -14.97 8.34
N GLU A 143 -21.78 -14.61 7.21
CA GLU A 143 -23.18 -14.87 6.89
C GLU A 143 -23.42 -16.28 6.31
N GLY A 144 -22.35 -17.00 5.93
CA GLY A 144 -22.44 -18.37 5.40
C GLY A 144 -22.95 -18.46 3.96
N VAL A 145 -22.87 -17.37 3.19
CA VAL A 145 -23.47 -17.22 1.85
C VAL A 145 -22.44 -16.91 0.76
N VAL A 146 -21.15 -17.19 0.99
CA VAL A 146 -20.07 -16.91 0.02
C VAL A 146 -20.32 -17.55 -1.34
N ASP A 147 -20.82 -18.78 -1.33
CA ASP A 147 -21.07 -19.58 -2.54
C ASP A 147 -22.41 -19.24 -3.23
N ASP A 148 -23.19 -18.29 -2.69
CA ASP A 148 -24.47 -17.89 -3.26
C ASP A 148 -24.29 -16.75 -4.28
N PRO A 149 -24.53 -17.02 -5.59
CA PRO A 149 -24.40 -16.03 -6.66
C PRO A 149 -25.30 -14.80 -6.51
N GLU A 150 -26.41 -14.91 -5.76
CA GLU A 150 -27.30 -13.77 -5.55
C GLU A 150 -26.78 -12.81 -4.49
N HIS A 151 -26.10 -13.34 -3.47
CA HIS A 151 -25.57 -12.57 -2.35
C HIS A 151 -24.16 -12.00 -2.63
N ASN A 152 -23.41 -12.60 -3.56
CA ASN A 152 -22.03 -12.19 -3.88
C ASN A 152 -21.89 -11.25 -5.10
N ARG A 153 -23.00 -10.69 -5.61
CA ARG A 153 -22.98 -9.85 -6.84
C ARG A 153 -22.01 -8.68 -6.75
N TRP A 154 -21.97 -8.00 -5.60
CA TRP A 154 -21.04 -6.89 -5.39
C TRP A 154 -19.58 -7.36 -5.37
N LEU A 155 -19.30 -8.48 -4.70
CA LEU A 155 -17.98 -9.10 -4.71
C LEU A 155 -17.53 -9.45 -6.14
N PHE A 156 -18.43 -9.94 -7.00
CA PHE A 156 -18.11 -10.18 -8.41
C PHE A 156 -17.75 -8.89 -9.15
N VAL A 157 -18.51 -7.81 -8.96
CA VAL A 157 -18.18 -6.51 -9.55
C VAL A 157 -16.79 -6.06 -9.13
N LEU A 158 -16.47 -6.12 -7.83
CA LEU A 158 -15.16 -5.75 -7.31
C LEU A 158 -14.03 -6.59 -7.92
N LYS A 159 -14.22 -7.92 -8.04
CA LYS A 159 -13.23 -8.82 -8.64
C LYS A 159 -13.00 -8.54 -10.12
N ILE A 160 -14.07 -8.32 -10.89
CA ILE A 160 -13.98 -7.99 -12.32
C ILE A 160 -13.24 -6.65 -12.51
N VAL A 161 -13.58 -5.64 -11.71
CA VAL A 161 -12.89 -4.33 -11.75
C VAL A 161 -11.42 -4.49 -11.37
N GLN A 162 -11.09 -5.27 -10.34
CA GLN A 162 -9.71 -5.56 -9.96
C GLN A 162 -8.93 -6.22 -11.10
N GLU A 163 -9.50 -7.24 -11.76
CA GLU A 163 -8.86 -7.92 -12.88
C GLU A 163 -8.58 -6.95 -14.04
N GLY A 164 -9.55 -6.08 -14.38
CA GLY A 164 -9.39 -5.06 -15.42
C GLY A 164 -8.31 -4.03 -15.09
N VAL A 165 -8.30 -3.54 -13.85
CA VAL A 165 -7.29 -2.58 -13.36
C VAL A 165 -5.89 -3.20 -13.40
N TYR A 166 -5.75 -4.45 -12.94
CA TYR A 166 -4.47 -5.16 -13.01
C TYR A 166 -4.01 -5.41 -14.44
N ALA A 167 -4.93 -5.76 -15.34
CA ALA A 167 -4.61 -5.93 -16.75
C ALA A 167 -4.06 -4.63 -17.35
N GLU A 168 -4.69 -3.48 -17.10
CA GLU A 168 -4.19 -2.18 -17.58
C GLU A 168 -2.84 -1.82 -16.97
N LEU A 169 -2.70 -1.90 -15.64
CA LEU A 169 -1.43 -1.62 -14.96
C LEU A 169 -0.30 -2.53 -15.45
N SER A 170 -0.62 -3.77 -15.82
CA SER A 170 0.35 -4.73 -16.35
C SER A 170 0.90 -4.34 -17.72
N GLN A 171 0.16 -3.57 -18.54
CA GLN A 171 0.63 -3.16 -19.87
C GLN A 171 1.91 -2.31 -19.78
N GLY A 172 1.98 -1.39 -18.80
CA GLY A 172 3.19 -0.61 -18.54
C GLY A 172 4.34 -1.47 -17.99
N VAL A 173 4.02 -2.51 -17.21
CA VAL A 173 5.01 -3.40 -16.59
C VAL A 173 5.61 -4.39 -17.60
N LYS A 174 4.84 -4.82 -18.61
CA LYS A 174 5.26 -5.83 -19.60
C LYS A 174 6.57 -5.47 -20.29
N ARG A 175 6.74 -4.21 -20.69
CA ARG A 175 7.98 -3.73 -21.31
C ARG A 175 9.19 -3.92 -20.39
N HIS A 176 9.03 -3.62 -19.10
CA HIS A 176 10.09 -3.84 -18.11
C HIS A 176 10.35 -5.32 -17.87
N ILE A 177 9.31 -6.17 -17.87
CA ILE A 177 9.47 -7.63 -17.78
C ILE A 177 10.27 -8.17 -18.96
N ASP A 178 9.98 -7.72 -20.19
CA ASP A 178 10.71 -8.16 -21.38
C ASP A 178 12.20 -7.77 -21.29
N HIS A 179 12.49 -6.52 -20.87
CA HIS A 179 13.84 -6.05 -20.61
C HIS A 179 14.57 -6.90 -19.55
N ILE A 180 13.93 -7.16 -18.43
CA ILE A 180 14.46 -8.02 -17.35
C ILE A 180 14.73 -9.43 -17.90
N TRP A 181 13.80 -9.98 -18.68
CA TRP A 181 13.95 -11.30 -19.27
C TRP A 181 15.13 -11.38 -20.23
N TYR A 182 15.36 -10.36 -21.07
CA TYR A 182 16.54 -10.30 -21.93
C TYR A 182 17.84 -10.35 -21.13
N VAL A 183 17.91 -9.59 -20.03
CA VAL A 183 19.05 -9.64 -19.11
C VAL A 183 19.20 -11.06 -18.54
N LEU A 184 18.14 -11.65 -17.97
CA LEU A 184 18.21 -12.96 -17.31
C LEU A 184 18.57 -14.12 -18.26
N ARG A 185 18.37 -13.97 -19.58
CA ARG A 185 18.78 -14.96 -20.58
C ARG A 185 20.28 -15.04 -20.81
N MET A 186 21.05 -14.02 -20.46
CA MET A 186 22.50 -14.08 -20.63
C MET A 186 23.09 -15.17 -19.75
N ASN A 187 24.13 -15.84 -20.23
CA ASN A 187 24.69 -17.01 -19.58
C ASN A 187 25.58 -16.60 -18.39
N SER A 188 26.47 -15.63 -18.61
CA SER A 188 27.41 -15.18 -17.59
C SER A 188 26.87 -14.04 -16.73
N LYS A 189 27.43 -13.88 -15.52
CA LYS A 189 27.11 -12.75 -14.64
C LYS A 189 27.51 -11.41 -15.27
N THR A 190 28.67 -11.38 -15.93
CA THR A 190 29.24 -10.18 -16.55
C THR A 190 28.37 -9.69 -17.71
N GLU A 191 27.97 -10.59 -18.62
CA GLU A 191 27.06 -10.24 -19.74
C GLU A 191 25.72 -9.68 -19.24
N ARG A 192 25.19 -10.20 -18.11
CA ARG A 192 23.98 -9.66 -17.49
C ARG A 192 24.16 -8.21 -17.06
N LYS A 193 25.28 -7.92 -16.39
CA LYS A 193 25.58 -6.58 -15.89
C LYS A 193 25.85 -5.59 -17.02
N GLU A 194 26.64 -5.98 -18.02
CA GLU A 194 26.91 -5.15 -19.20
C GLU A 194 25.63 -4.83 -19.98
N LEU A 195 24.78 -5.83 -20.22
CA LEU A 195 23.49 -5.62 -20.90
C LEU A 195 22.56 -4.72 -20.08
N LEU A 196 22.57 -4.86 -18.74
CA LEU A 196 21.80 -4.00 -17.86
C LEU A 196 22.29 -2.54 -17.92
N GLU A 197 23.59 -2.31 -17.92
CA GLU A 197 24.19 -0.98 -18.04
C GLU A 197 23.80 -0.30 -19.37
N GLU A 198 23.92 -1.02 -20.48
CA GLU A 198 23.49 -0.54 -21.80
C GLU A 198 21.99 -0.22 -21.83
N LEU A 199 21.15 -1.12 -21.28
CA LEU A 199 19.70 -0.94 -21.23
C LEU A 199 19.30 0.30 -20.41
N ILE A 200 19.96 0.52 -19.28
CA ILE A 200 19.72 1.69 -18.42
C ILE A 200 20.20 2.98 -19.10
N SER A 201 21.30 2.94 -19.85
CA SER A 201 21.85 4.13 -20.54
C SER A 201 20.89 4.74 -21.57
N VAL A 202 20.03 3.90 -22.18
CA VAL A 202 19.04 4.31 -23.18
C VAL A 202 17.62 4.38 -22.63
N MET A 203 17.43 4.18 -21.33
CA MET A 203 16.11 4.16 -20.70
C MET A 203 15.54 5.58 -20.60
N PRO A 204 14.28 5.81 -21.03
CA PRO A 204 13.61 7.09 -20.81
C PRO A 204 13.54 7.44 -19.32
N THR A 205 13.67 8.71 -18.98
CA THR A 205 13.58 9.24 -17.61
C THR A 205 12.35 8.74 -16.84
N MET A 206 11.19 8.71 -17.52
CA MET A 206 9.92 8.22 -16.95
C MET A 206 9.94 6.73 -16.57
N ASP A 207 10.81 5.94 -17.20
CA ASP A 207 10.85 4.47 -17.09
C ASP A 207 11.83 3.98 -16.02
N VAL A 208 12.75 4.83 -15.54
CA VAL A 208 13.81 4.44 -14.59
C VAL A 208 13.22 4.00 -13.25
N ARG A 209 12.35 4.80 -12.63
CA ARG A 209 11.72 4.45 -11.34
C ARG A 209 10.79 3.24 -11.47
N PRO A 210 9.89 3.16 -12.47
CA PRO A 210 9.09 1.96 -12.72
C PRO A 210 9.91 0.68 -12.90
N PHE A 211 11.00 0.73 -13.68
CA PHE A 211 11.86 -0.44 -13.91
C PHE A 211 12.46 -0.97 -12.61
N VAL A 212 13.02 -0.09 -11.77
CA VAL A 212 13.58 -0.48 -10.46
C VAL A 212 12.50 -1.07 -9.54
N LYS A 213 11.29 -0.47 -9.52
CA LYS A 213 10.15 -0.99 -8.75
C LYS A 213 9.77 -2.39 -9.20
N VAL A 214 9.73 -2.65 -10.52
CA VAL A 214 9.42 -3.99 -11.08
C VAL A 214 10.46 -5.02 -10.67
N VAL A 215 11.77 -4.72 -10.78
CA VAL A 215 12.84 -5.63 -10.33
C VAL A 215 12.70 -5.94 -8.85
N SER A 216 12.49 -4.90 -8.01
CA SER A 216 12.31 -5.06 -6.57
C SER A 216 11.10 -5.92 -6.22
N ASN A 217 9.96 -5.73 -6.91
CA ASN A 217 8.74 -6.50 -6.70
C ASN A 217 8.93 -7.98 -7.08
N ILE A 218 9.61 -8.27 -8.20
CA ILE A 218 9.91 -9.64 -8.64
C ILE A 218 10.81 -10.35 -7.62
N VAL A 219 11.81 -9.67 -7.06
CA VAL A 219 12.68 -10.31 -6.06
C VAL A 219 11.99 -10.45 -4.71
N SER A 220 11.18 -9.47 -4.31
CA SER A 220 10.40 -9.53 -3.06
C SER A 220 9.38 -10.68 -3.06
N SER A 221 8.82 -11.04 -4.22
CA SER A 221 7.88 -12.15 -4.34
C SER A 221 8.53 -13.54 -4.16
N LEU A 222 9.87 -13.63 -4.18
CA LEU A 222 10.61 -14.86 -3.86
C LEU A 222 10.57 -15.21 -2.36
N GLY A 223 10.02 -14.33 -1.51
CA GLY A 223 9.77 -14.57 -0.09
C GLY A 223 10.82 -14.02 0.88
N THR A 224 10.49 -14.00 2.18
CA THR A 224 11.35 -13.46 3.27
C THR A 224 12.63 -14.25 3.52
N SER A 225 12.77 -15.45 2.96
CA SER A 225 14.00 -16.26 2.98
C SER A 225 15.17 -15.65 2.22
N VAL A 226 14.97 -14.48 1.59
CA VAL A 226 15.95 -13.76 0.77
C VAL A 226 16.56 -12.56 1.53
N LYS A 227 16.34 -12.45 2.84
CA LYS A 227 17.00 -11.42 3.70
C LYS A 227 18.46 -11.76 4.07
N GLY A 228 19.27 -12.18 3.11
CA GLY A 228 20.73 -12.03 3.19
C GLY A 228 21.54 -12.93 4.13
N ASP A 229 20.93 -13.78 4.97
CA ASP A 229 21.67 -14.79 5.75
C ASP A 229 21.71 -16.13 5.02
N PHE A 230 22.65 -16.29 4.08
CA PHE A 230 22.98 -17.60 3.52
C PHE A 230 23.98 -18.32 4.44
N ALA A 231 23.49 -18.84 5.56
CA ALA A 231 24.19 -19.93 6.24
C ALA A 231 23.93 -21.22 5.44
N ASP A 232 24.98 -21.71 4.79
CA ASP A 232 25.14 -23.02 4.16
C ASP A 232 23.88 -23.72 3.57
N GLY A 233 23.82 -23.72 2.22
CA GLY A 233 23.36 -24.92 1.50
C GLY A 233 21.94 -24.94 0.94
N LEU A 234 21.18 -23.84 0.94
CA LEU A 234 19.95 -23.80 0.13
C LEU A 234 20.32 -23.65 -1.35
N VAL A 235 20.22 -24.73 -2.12
CA VAL A 235 20.32 -24.71 -3.59
C VAL A 235 19.07 -23.99 -4.13
N LEU A 236 19.11 -22.67 -4.15
CA LEU A 236 18.15 -21.87 -4.90
C LEU A 236 18.31 -22.22 -6.38
N GLY A 237 17.19 -22.36 -7.09
CA GLY A 237 17.19 -22.67 -8.53
C GLY A 237 17.99 -21.63 -9.33
N GLU A 238 18.50 -22.03 -10.50
CA GLU A 238 19.33 -21.17 -11.35
C GLU A 238 18.69 -19.80 -11.63
N MET A 239 17.38 -19.78 -11.84
CA MET A 239 16.60 -18.54 -12.06
C MET A 239 16.58 -17.62 -10.83
N THR A 240 16.44 -18.19 -9.63
CA THR A 240 16.47 -17.41 -8.38
C THR A 240 17.80 -16.72 -8.21
N ASN A 241 18.93 -17.42 -8.43
CA ASN A 241 20.26 -16.81 -8.35
C ASN A 241 20.46 -15.68 -9.38
N LYS A 242 19.90 -15.83 -10.58
CA LYS A 242 19.93 -14.78 -11.62
C LYS A 242 19.12 -13.54 -11.21
N LEU A 243 17.96 -13.73 -10.56
CA LEU A 243 17.13 -12.63 -10.04
C LEU A 243 17.79 -11.89 -8.88
N LEU A 244 18.42 -12.60 -7.94
CA LEU A 244 19.16 -11.97 -6.85
C LEU A 244 20.36 -11.19 -7.35
N GLN A 245 21.09 -11.74 -8.32
CA GLN A 245 22.16 -11.02 -8.97
C GLN A 245 21.64 -9.76 -9.67
N LEU A 246 20.55 -9.85 -10.44
CA LEU A 246 19.95 -8.71 -11.11
C LEU A 246 19.59 -7.59 -10.13
N GLN A 247 19.04 -7.91 -8.96
CA GLN A 247 18.76 -6.89 -7.95
C GLN A 247 20.04 -6.20 -7.45
N SER A 248 21.10 -6.98 -7.19
CA SER A 248 22.39 -6.42 -6.80
C SER A 248 22.95 -5.51 -7.90
N ASP A 249 22.93 -5.97 -9.16
CA ASP A 249 23.44 -5.21 -10.29
C ASP A 249 22.62 -3.94 -10.54
N VAL A 250 21.30 -3.98 -10.35
CA VAL A 250 20.44 -2.77 -10.43
C VAL A 250 20.81 -1.77 -9.33
N ASN A 251 21.03 -2.21 -8.10
CA ASN A 251 21.44 -1.32 -7.01
C ASN A 251 22.83 -0.70 -7.25
N ASP A 252 23.74 -1.45 -7.88
CA ASP A 252 25.07 -0.98 -8.25
C ASP A 252 25.02 0.06 -9.39
N VAL A 253 24.22 -0.23 -10.44
CA VAL A 253 24.16 0.59 -11.66
C VAL A 253 23.27 1.82 -11.46
N LEU A 254 22.20 1.69 -10.68
CA LEU A 254 21.22 2.73 -10.34
C LEU A 254 21.17 2.96 -8.82
N PRO A 255 22.23 3.52 -8.21
CA PRO A 255 22.15 3.97 -6.83
C PRO A 255 21.12 5.10 -6.68
N PRO A 256 20.59 5.36 -5.47
CA PRO A 256 19.52 6.35 -5.25
C PRO A 256 19.78 7.72 -5.87
N GLU A 257 21.02 8.18 -5.87
CA GLU A 257 21.37 9.51 -6.39
C GLU A 257 21.38 9.55 -7.92
N ARG A 258 21.78 8.45 -8.55
CA ARG A 258 21.69 8.31 -10.01
C ARG A 258 20.25 8.12 -10.47
N ILE A 259 19.42 7.44 -9.67
CA ILE A 259 17.97 7.39 -9.92
C ILE A 259 17.38 8.80 -9.91
N LYS A 260 17.68 9.61 -8.88
CA LYS A 260 17.21 11.00 -8.80
C LYS A 260 17.66 11.84 -9.99
N GLU A 261 18.92 11.69 -10.42
CA GLU A 261 19.45 12.40 -11.59
C GLU A 261 18.73 11.98 -12.88
N LEU A 262 18.61 10.68 -13.13
CA LEU A 262 18.00 10.16 -14.36
C LEU A 262 16.48 10.26 -14.39
N SER A 263 15.83 10.52 -13.25
CA SER A 263 14.37 10.70 -13.12
C SER A 263 13.95 12.14 -12.89
N LYS A 264 14.87 13.11 -13.02
CA LYS A 264 14.64 14.51 -12.66
C LYS A 264 13.54 15.19 -13.48
N ASP A 265 13.39 14.80 -14.74
CA ASP A 265 12.39 15.37 -15.66
C ASP A 265 11.05 14.62 -15.61
N ALA A 266 10.90 13.66 -14.69
CA ALA A 266 9.68 12.84 -14.52
C ALA A 266 8.80 13.24 -13.33
N ASP A 267 9.26 14.15 -12.48
CA ASP A 267 8.50 14.77 -11.38
C ASP A 267 7.87 16.10 -11.84
#